data_AF-A0A348UXU7-F1
#
_entry.id   AF-A0A348UXU7-F1
#
_cell.length_a   1.000
_cell.length_b   1.000
_cell.length_c   1.000
_cell.angle_alpha   90.00
_cell.angle_beta   90.00
_cell.angle_gamma   90.00
#
_symmetry.space_group_name_H-M   'P 1'
#
loop_
_entity.id
_entity.type
_entity.pdbx_description
1 polymer ?
#
loop_
_entity_poly.entity_id
_entity_poly.type
_entity_poly.pdbx_seq_one_letter_code
_entity_poly.pdbx_strand_id
1 'polypeptide(L)'
;MIYLISIVVFTVVIGILVVVLLFVEAKVTTRGDHWVTINGKSDAALKISGNPTLLSALAGKEIFLPSACGGSGSCGMCRCKVLEGGGSVLPTEMSHLSRKEKAAGVRLSCQLKVKEDLSIEVPESIFGIKKVEAEVISNKNVATFIKELVLRPAEPFDFKAGAYIQIDVPEYEVNFKDFHIASKYVSEWKKYNLLALTSKGIKPGFRAYSLANPPHDKETLMLNVRIATPPPGTEGIPPGFGSSYVFGLKPGDRVLVSGPYGEFMARETNREMCFVGGGADMAPLRSHILHQLDGIHSGRRISFWYGARSIKEMFYDEDFKELVEKYPNFSYHVALSDPDAEDNWTGQTGFLNTYLVDAYLSTHEDPTEIEYYLCGPPPMINSVIHTLHEMGVEDDMIFYDKF
;
A
#
# COMPACT_ATOMS: atom_id res chain seq x y z
N MET A 1 -24.73 28.23 -56.22
CA MET A 1 -23.30 28.54 -56.45
C MET A 1 -22.70 29.34 -55.29
N ILE A 2 -23.30 30.47 -54.87
CA ILE A 2 -22.80 31.30 -53.76
C ILE A 2 -22.67 30.52 -52.44
N TYR A 3 -23.68 29.74 -52.04
CA TYR A 3 -23.63 28.92 -50.82
C TYR A 3 -22.50 27.88 -50.84
N LEU A 4 -22.23 27.28 -52.00
CA LEU A 4 -21.16 26.29 -52.15
C LEU A 4 -19.77 26.93 -52.00
N ILE A 5 -19.59 28.13 -52.56
CA ILE A 5 -18.36 28.91 -52.44
C ILE A 5 -18.15 29.34 -50.98
N SER A 6 -19.19 29.80 -50.29
CA SER A 6 -19.09 30.20 -48.88
C SER A 6 -18.73 29.03 -47.96
N ILE A 7 -19.29 27.84 -48.18
CA ILE A 7 -18.95 26.64 -47.41
C ILE A 7 -17.49 26.24 -47.63
N VAL A 8 -17.01 26.29 -48.88
CA VAL A 8 -15.62 25.96 -49.22
C VAL A 8 -14.66 26.95 -48.56
N VAL A 9 -14.92 28.25 -48.68
CA VAL A 9 -14.07 29.29 -48.07
C VAL A 9 -14.03 29.15 -46.55
N PHE A 10 -15.19 28.96 -45.91
CA PHE A 10 -15.26 28.80 -44.46
C PHE A 10 -14.52 27.54 -43.98
N THR A 11 -14.67 26.42 -44.69
CA THR A 11 -13.96 25.17 -44.40
C THR A 11 -12.45 25.31 -44.55
N VAL A 12 -12.00 26.00 -45.61
CA VAL A 12 -10.57 26.26 -45.85
C VAL A 12 -9.99 27.15 -44.76
N VAL A 13 -10.69 28.22 -44.35
CA VAL A 13 -10.23 29.11 -43.29
C VAL A 13 -10.12 28.38 -41.95
N ILE A 14 -11.12 27.56 -41.59
CA ILE A 14 -11.05 26.75 -40.37
C ILE A 14 -9.93 25.72 -40.48
N GLY A 15 -9.79 25.05 -41.63
CA GLY A 15 -8.72 24.08 -41.85
C GLY A 15 -7.33 24.70 -41.69
N ILE A 16 -7.11 25.88 -42.26
CA ILE A 16 -5.86 26.64 -42.09
C ILE A 16 -5.65 27.01 -40.61
N LEU A 17 -6.69 27.50 -39.92
CA LEU A 17 -6.58 27.88 -38.51
C LEU A 17 -6.22 26.66 -37.64
N VAL A 18 -6.83 25.50 -37.88
CA VAL A 18 -6.51 24.24 -37.18
C VAL A 18 -5.08 23.82 -37.46
N VAL A 19 -4.61 23.88 -38.71
CA VAL A 19 -3.21 23.55 -39.06
C VAL A 19 -2.23 24.50 -38.39
N VAL A 20 -2.51 25.80 -38.35
CA VAL A 20 -1.68 26.79 -37.67
C VAL A 20 -1.64 26.53 -36.17
N LEU A 21 -2.78 26.23 -35.54
CA LEU A 21 -2.84 25.88 -34.12
C LEU A 21 -2.04 24.61 -33.82
N LEU A 22 -2.17 23.56 -34.64
CA LEU A 22 -1.40 22.32 -34.49
C LEU A 22 0.11 22.55 -34.70
N PHE A 23 0.49 23.43 -35.62
CA PHE A 23 1.89 23.77 -35.85
C PHE A 23 2.49 24.57 -34.69
N VAL A 24 1.75 25.56 -34.17
CA VAL A 24 2.14 26.32 -32.98
C VAL A 24 2.24 25.40 -31.78
N GLU A 25 1.26 24.51 -31.56
CA GLU A 25 1.31 23.53 -30.48
C GLU A 25 2.54 22.62 -30.61
N ALA A 26 2.83 22.10 -31.80
CA ALA A 26 4.00 21.25 -32.05
C ALA A 26 5.36 21.96 -31.85
N LYS A 27 5.41 23.28 -32.04
CA LYS A 27 6.62 24.11 -31.86
C LYS A 27 6.76 24.68 -30.45
N VAL A 28 5.65 24.97 -29.77
CA VAL A 28 5.60 25.63 -28.45
C VAL A 28 5.52 24.63 -27.32
N THR A 29 4.89 23.47 -27.50
CA THR A 29 5.09 22.37 -26.57
C THR A 29 6.53 21.88 -26.74
N THR A 30 7.36 22.20 -25.76
CA THR A 30 8.68 21.61 -25.59
C THR A 30 8.51 20.10 -25.47
N ARG A 31 8.54 19.41 -26.60
CA ARG A 31 9.00 18.02 -26.70
C ARG A 31 10.52 18.03 -26.61
N GLY A 32 11.03 18.65 -25.54
CA GLY A 32 12.45 18.67 -25.23
C GLY A 32 12.82 17.31 -24.65
N ASP A 33 13.98 16.80 -25.05
CA ASP A 33 14.63 15.81 -24.22
C ASP A 33 15.20 16.54 -23.00
N HIS A 34 14.88 16.05 -21.82
CA HIS A 34 15.31 16.60 -20.55
C HIS A 34 16.21 15.61 -19.83
N TRP A 35 17.21 16.14 -19.13
CA TRP A 35 18.15 15.33 -18.36
C TRP A 35 17.77 15.32 -16.89
N VAL A 36 17.68 14.12 -16.32
CA VAL A 36 17.46 13.93 -14.88
C VAL A 36 18.73 13.38 -14.26
N THR A 37 19.41 14.19 -13.46
CA THR A 37 20.60 13.81 -12.69
C THR A 37 20.15 13.29 -11.34
N ILE A 38 20.68 12.15 -10.90
CA ILE A 38 20.30 11.50 -9.64
C ILE A 38 21.52 11.39 -8.72
N ASN A 39 21.37 11.83 -7.47
CA ASN A 39 22.38 11.74 -6.40
C ASN A 39 23.75 12.31 -6.81
N GLY A 40 23.76 13.40 -7.58
CA GLY A 40 24.99 14.11 -7.99
C GLY A 40 25.87 13.37 -9.02
N LYS A 41 25.44 12.22 -9.53
CA LYS A 41 26.16 11.45 -10.57
C LYS A 41 25.78 11.97 -11.97
N SER A 42 26.52 12.97 -12.44
CA SER A 42 26.29 13.62 -13.75
C SER A 42 26.59 12.72 -14.95
N ASP A 43 27.45 11.72 -14.77
CA ASP A 43 27.78 10.65 -15.71
C ASP A 43 26.65 9.61 -15.89
N ALA A 44 25.68 9.58 -14.98
CA ALA A 44 24.50 8.71 -15.03
C ALA A 44 23.19 9.46 -15.33
N ALA A 45 23.27 10.69 -15.88
CA ALA A 45 22.10 11.50 -16.19
C ALA A 45 21.14 10.77 -17.16
N LEU A 46 19.87 10.66 -16.76
CA LEU A 46 18.86 9.96 -17.52
C LEU A 46 18.22 10.90 -18.53
N LYS A 47 18.31 10.54 -19.80
CA LYS A 47 17.59 11.22 -20.87
C LYS A 47 16.12 10.81 -20.87
N ILE A 48 15.23 11.76 -20.61
CA ILE A 48 13.78 11.61 -20.57
C ILE A 48 13.16 12.40 -21.71
N SER A 49 12.38 11.74 -22.56
CA SER A 49 11.70 12.36 -23.69
C SER A 49 10.24 12.67 -23.36
N GLY A 50 9.75 13.81 -23.81
CA GLY A 50 8.37 14.25 -23.58
C GLY A 50 8.18 14.86 -22.18
N ASN A 51 6.95 14.81 -21.67
CA ASN A 51 6.59 15.40 -20.37
C ASN A 51 5.95 14.39 -19.39
N PRO A 52 6.55 13.19 -19.16
CA PRO A 52 6.05 12.24 -18.19
C PRO A 52 6.12 12.80 -16.76
N THR A 53 5.42 12.14 -15.83
CA THR A 53 5.68 12.37 -14.40
C THR A 53 7.05 11.80 -14.06
N LEU A 54 7.74 12.37 -13.07
CA LEU A 54 9.04 11.89 -12.65
C LEU A 54 8.98 10.42 -12.22
N LEU A 55 7.90 10.01 -11.55
CA LEU A 55 7.67 8.61 -11.18
C LEU A 55 7.67 7.68 -12.40
N SER A 56 6.93 8.03 -13.46
CA SER A 56 6.85 7.18 -14.65
C SER A 56 8.14 7.23 -15.48
N ALA A 57 8.82 8.39 -15.50
CA ALA A 57 10.10 8.56 -16.16
C ALA A 57 11.18 7.66 -15.55
N LEU A 58 11.28 7.65 -14.20
CA LEU A 58 12.20 6.81 -13.45
C LEU A 58 11.87 5.32 -13.60
N ALA A 59 10.59 4.96 -13.51
CA ALA A 59 10.16 3.58 -13.70
C ALA A 59 10.52 3.04 -15.10
N GLY A 60 10.44 3.88 -16.14
CA GLY A 60 10.87 3.53 -17.50
C GLY A 60 12.38 3.36 -17.67
N LYS A 61 13.17 3.75 -16.66
CA LYS A 61 14.62 3.53 -16.56
C LYS A 61 14.98 2.54 -15.45
N GLU A 62 14.01 1.70 -15.05
CA GLU A 62 14.17 0.67 -14.02
C GLU A 62 14.54 1.21 -12.62
N ILE A 63 14.16 2.46 -12.34
CA ILE A 63 14.27 3.07 -11.01
C ILE A 63 12.87 3.18 -10.42
N PHE A 64 12.57 2.32 -9.46
CA PHE A 64 11.24 2.22 -8.88
C PHE A 64 11.15 2.98 -7.55
N LEU A 65 10.50 4.14 -7.56
CA LEU A 65 10.20 4.87 -6.33
C LEU A 65 8.97 4.28 -5.63
N PRO A 66 8.95 4.26 -4.27
CA PRO A 66 7.82 3.75 -3.50
C PRO A 66 6.54 4.53 -3.79
N SER A 67 5.44 3.81 -4.05
CA SER A 67 4.13 4.40 -4.34
C SER A 67 3.02 3.37 -4.15
N ALA A 68 2.10 3.54 -3.20
CA ALA A 68 0.95 2.63 -3.07
C ALA A 68 -0.17 2.95 -4.06
N CYS A 69 -0.31 4.22 -4.42
CA CYS A 69 -1.48 4.71 -5.15
C CYS A 69 -1.36 4.63 -6.69
N GLY A 70 -0.25 4.11 -7.22
CA GLY A 70 -0.02 4.06 -8.67
C GLY A 70 0.14 5.44 -9.33
N GLY A 71 0.46 6.47 -8.54
CA GLY A 71 0.70 7.83 -9.03
C GLY A 71 -0.52 8.76 -9.06
N SER A 72 -1.61 8.42 -8.37
CA SER A 72 -2.76 9.32 -8.20
C SER A 72 -2.48 10.53 -7.29
N GLY A 73 -1.36 10.52 -6.55
CA GLY A 73 -0.99 11.59 -5.64
C GLY A 73 -1.62 11.52 -4.25
N SER A 74 -2.30 10.42 -3.90
CA SER A 74 -3.04 10.33 -2.63
C SER A 74 -2.28 9.69 -1.46
N CYS A 75 -1.20 8.94 -1.72
CA CYS A 75 -0.46 8.22 -0.65
C CYS A 75 0.75 8.98 -0.10
N GLY A 76 1.25 10.00 -0.79
CA GLY A 76 2.44 10.76 -0.37
C GLY A 76 3.77 10.00 -0.35
N MET A 77 3.83 8.71 -0.70
CA MET A 77 5.05 7.89 -0.54
C MET A 77 6.15 8.13 -1.57
N CYS A 78 5.82 8.64 -2.76
CA CYS A 78 6.76 8.83 -3.85
C CYS A 78 7.64 10.07 -3.66
N ARG A 79 8.24 10.22 -2.48
CA ARG A 79 9.07 11.36 -2.11
C ARG A 79 10.39 11.31 -2.86
N CYS A 80 10.81 12.48 -3.34
CA CYS A 80 12.14 12.73 -3.87
C CYS A 80 12.52 14.16 -3.50
N LYS A 81 13.80 14.44 -3.35
CA LYS A 81 14.29 15.80 -3.10
C LYS A 81 14.77 16.39 -4.40
N VAL A 82 14.27 17.56 -4.76
CA VAL A 82 14.67 18.28 -5.97
C VAL A 82 15.68 19.34 -5.58
N LEU A 83 16.88 19.25 -6.14
CA LEU A 83 17.98 20.18 -5.93
C LEU A 83 17.93 21.33 -6.93
N GLU A 84 17.62 21.02 -8.19
CA GLU A 84 17.53 21.99 -9.29
C GLU A 84 16.37 21.64 -10.23
N GLY A 85 15.68 22.67 -10.73
CA GLY A 85 14.48 22.55 -11.57
C GLY A 85 13.20 22.19 -10.80
N GLY A 86 12.15 21.83 -11.52
CA GLY A 86 10.93 21.22 -10.97
C GLY A 86 9.87 22.19 -10.43
N GLY A 87 10.10 23.50 -10.59
CA GLY A 87 9.15 24.56 -10.24
C GLY A 87 8.69 24.55 -8.77
N SER A 88 7.53 25.17 -8.50
CA SER A 88 6.94 25.25 -7.16
C SER A 88 6.10 24.03 -6.79
N VAL A 89 5.96 23.79 -5.48
CA VAL A 89 5.14 22.71 -4.91
C VAL A 89 3.68 22.85 -5.37
N LEU A 90 3.13 21.78 -5.95
CA LEU A 90 1.76 21.77 -6.46
C LEU A 90 0.75 21.63 -5.31
N PRO A 91 -0.49 22.12 -5.48
CA PRO A 91 -1.55 21.94 -4.48
C PRO A 91 -1.80 20.48 -4.09
N THR A 92 -1.66 19.54 -5.03
CA THR A 92 -1.80 18.09 -4.80
C THR A 92 -0.72 17.51 -3.89
N GLU A 93 0.41 18.20 -3.74
CA GLU A 93 1.51 17.78 -2.86
C GLU A 93 1.39 18.39 -1.46
N MET A 94 0.64 19.49 -1.30
CA MET A 94 0.69 20.32 -0.09
C MET A 94 0.22 19.61 1.18
N SER A 95 -0.76 18.71 1.07
CA SER A 95 -1.31 17.93 2.19
C SER A 95 -0.39 16.83 2.67
N HIS A 96 0.59 16.42 1.85
CA HIS A 96 1.47 15.29 2.14
C HIS A 96 2.87 15.70 2.62
N LEU A 97 3.19 17.00 2.52
CA LEU A 97 4.51 17.54 2.81
C LEU A 97 4.44 18.53 3.98
N SER A 98 5.26 18.30 5.00
CA SER A 98 5.51 19.21 6.10
C SER A 98 6.18 20.51 5.63
N ARG A 99 6.17 21.54 6.48
CA ARG A 99 6.86 22.81 6.18
C ARG A 99 8.37 22.61 6.00
N LYS A 100 8.97 21.72 6.81
CA LYS A 100 10.40 21.38 6.75
C LYS A 100 10.75 20.67 5.43
N GLU A 101 9.93 19.71 5.02
CA GLU A 101 10.09 19.00 3.74
C GLU A 101 9.99 19.95 2.54
N LYS A 102 9.00 20.85 2.54
CA LYS A 102 8.84 21.87 1.49
C LYS A 102 10.07 22.78 1.38
N ALA A 103 10.60 23.24 2.52
CA ALA A 103 11.81 24.07 2.56
C ALA A 103 13.07 23.30 2.10
N ALA A 104 13.11 21.98 2.34
CA ALA A 104 14.20 21.12 1.91
C ALA A 104 14.10 20.67 0.43
N GLY A 105 13.10 21.14 -0.32
CA GLY A 105 12.91 20.79 -1.74
C GLY A 105 12.28 19.41 -1.97
N VAL A 106 11.65 18.81 -0.96
CA VAL A 106 10.96 17.51 -1.14
C VAL A 106 9.70 17.68 -1.99
N ARG A 107 9.52 16.78 -2.95
CA ARG A 107 8.43 16.73 -3.92
C ARG A 107 7.87 15.32 -4.06
N LEU A 108 6.63 15.22 -4.54
CA LEU A 108 6.05 13.94 -4.95
C LEU A 108 6.35 13.68 -6.43
N SER A 109 7.19 12.69 -6.70
CA SER A 109 7.62 12.34 -8.07
C SER A 109 6.44 11.97 -8.98
N CYS A 110 5.32 11.48 -8.44
CA CYS A 110 4.14 11.18 -9.26
C CYS A 110 3.37 12.42 -9.75
N GLN A 111 3.52 13.56 -9.08
CA GLN A 111 2.86 14.81 -9.45
C GLN A 111 3.81 15.75 -10.20
N LEU A 112 5.12 15.63 -9.96
CA LEU A 112 6.14 16.40 -10.65
C LEU A 112 6.26 15.95 -12.12
N LYS A 113 6.10 16.89 -13.06
CA LYS A 113 6.33 16.64 -14.50
C LYS A 113 7.75 17.04 -14.88
N VAL A 114 8.42 16.21 -15.67
CA VAL A 114 9.73 16.53 -16.26
C VAL A 114 9.49 17.46 -17.45
N LYS A 115 9.76 18.76 -17.28
CA LYS A 115 9.59 19.81 -18.32
C LYS A 115 10.87 20.61 -18.60
N GLU A 116 11.88 20.37 -17.79
CA GLU A 116 13.20 20.99 -17.81
C GLU A 116 14.19 19.98 -17.22
N ASP A 117 15.48 20.27 -17.30
CA ASP A 117 16.49 19.42 -16.67
C ASP A 117 16.31 19.45 -15.15
N LEU A 118 16.39 18.28 -14.52
CA LEU A 118 16.14 18.09 -13.10
C LEU A 118 17.39 17.52 -12.43
N SER A 119 17.72 18.02 -11.25
CA SER A 119 18.65 17.37 -10.34
C SER A 119 17.88 16.90 -9.12
N ILE A 120 17.89 15.59 -8.86
CA ILE A 120 17.14 14.97 -7.76
C ILE A 120 18.03 14.12 -6.87
N GLU A 121 17.60 13.97 -5.63
CA GLU A 121 18.18 13.10 -4.62
C GLU A 121 17.10 12.12 -4.15
N VAL A 122 17.45 10.83 -4.17
CA VAL A 122 16.58 9.71 -3.82
C VAL A 122 17.35 8.72 -2.96
N PRO A 123 16.68 8.00 -2.03
CA PRO A 123 17.34 7.05 -1.14
C PRO A 123 18.10 5.97 -1.91
N GLU A 124 19.30 5.60 -1.48
CA GLU A 124 20.09 4.58 -2.19
C GLU A 124 19.43 3.20 -2.19
N SER A 125 18.55 2.93 -1.21
CA SER A 125 17.81 1.68 -1.06
C SER A 125 16.87 1.36 -2.24
N ILE A 126 16.53 2.34 -3.08
CA ILE A 126 15.69 2.09 -4.26
C ILE A 126 16.48 1.48 -5.42
N PHE A 127 17.81 1.65 -5.43
CA PHE A 127 18.66 1.10 -6.47
C PHE A 127 18.84 -0.40 -6.19
N GLY A 128 18.39 -1.24 -7.12
CA GLY A 128 18.42 -2.70 -6.97
C GLY A 128 17.04 -3.35 -6.78
N ILE A 129 15.97 -2.54 -6.69
CA ILE A 129 14.60 -3.07 -6.76
C ILE A 129 14.37 -3.69 -8.14
N LYS A 130 14.05 -4.98 -8.16
CA LYS A 130 13.80 -5.73 -9.39
C LYS A 130 12.32 -6.02 -9.55
N LYS A 131 11.91 -6.18 -10.81
CA LYS A 131 10.65 -6.83 -11.16
C LYS A 131 10.90 -8.31 -11.34
N VAL A 132 10.13 -9.14 -10.67
CA VAL A 132 10.18 -10.59 -10.80
C VAL A 132 8.78 -11.11 -11.13
N GLU A 133 8.72 -12.15 -11.93
CA GLU A 133 7.47 -12.89 -12.12
C GLU A 133 7.24 -13.78 -10.89
N ALA A 134 5.99 -13.91 -10.47
CA ALA A 134 5.57 -14.81 -9.42
C ALA A 134 4.33 -15.61 -9.84
N GLU A 135 4.31 -16.88 -9.48
CA GLU A 135 3.18 -17.79 -9.71
C GLU A 135 2.24 -17.79 -8.51
N VAL A 136 0.94 -17.70 -8.77
CA VAL A 136 -0.10 -17.84 -7.74
C VAL A 136 -0.17 -19.30 -7.29
N ILE A 137 0.15 -19.57 -6.03
CA ILE A 137 0.04 -20.89 -5.41
C ILE A 137 -1.35 -21.10 -4.84
N SER A 138 -1.86 -20.10 -4.12
CA SER A 138 -3.22 -20.11 -3.58
C SER A 138 -3.75 -18.71 -3.36
N ASN A 139 -5.08 -18.57 -3.40
CA ASN A 139 -5.79 -17.30 -3.19
C ASN A 139 -7.10 -17.55 -2.41
N LYS A 140 -6.96 -17.98 -1.14
CA LYS A 140 -8.05 -18.51 -0.32
C LYS A 140 -8.64 -17.43 0.57
N ASN A 141 -9.95 -17.46 0.81
CA ASN A 141 -10.55 -16.60 1.83
C ASN A 141 -10.07 -17.00 3.23
N VAL A 142 -9.55 -16.01 3.97
CA VAL A 142 -9.22 -16.13 5.40
C VAL A 142 -10.21 -15.36 6.28
N ALA A 143 -10.89 -14.36 5.70
CA ALA A 143 -12.03 -13.67 6.30
C ALA A 143 -13.10 -13.40 5.22
N THR A 144 -14.23 -12.80 5.60
CA THR A 144 -15.33 -12.51 4.65
C THR A 144 -14.85 -11.67 3.47
N PHE A 145 -14.05 -10.65 3.75
CA PHE A 145 -13.55 -9.68 2.77
C PHE A 145 -12.05 -9.75 2.55
N ILE A 146 -11.38 -10.80 3.03
CA ILE A 146 -9.90 -10.90 2.98
C ILE A 146 -9.51 -12.25 2.39
N LYS A 147 -8.60 -12.22 1.42
CA LYS A 147 -7.93 -13.40 0.90
C LYS A 147 -6.46 -13.41 1.28
N GLU A 148 -5.95 -14.59 1.59
CA GLU A 148 -4.52 -14.87 1.62
C GLU A 148 -4.08 -15.27 0.21
N LEU A 149 -3.30 -14.40 -0.41
CA LEU A 149 -2.61 -14.66 -1.66
C LEU A 149 -1.21 -15.15 -1.33
N VAL A 150 -0.89 -16.37 -1.78
CA VAL A 150 0.45 -16.95 -1.68
C VAL A 150 1.03 -17.03 -3.07
N LEU A 151 2.16 -16.35 -3.28
CA LEU A 151 2.90 -16.35 -4.53
C LEU A 151 4.23 -17.08 -4.36
N ARG A 152 4.70 -17.74 -5.42
CA ARG A 152 6.07 -18.24 -5.54
C ARG A 152 6.82 -17.37 -6.53
N PRO A 153 7.80 -16.55 -6.10
CA PRO A 153 8.62 -15.78 -7.02
C PRO A 153 9.52 -16.71 -7.84
N ALA A 154 9.90 -16.28 -9.05
CA ALA A 154 10.78 -17.05 -9.93
C ALA A 154 12.21 -17.23 -9.37
N GLU A 155 12.64 -16.31 -8.50
CA GLU A 155 13.90 -16.33 -7.78
C GLU A 155 13.64 -16.03 -6.29
N PRO A 156 14.48 -16.50 -5.36
CA PRO A 156 14.35 -16.15 -3.94
C PRO A 156 14.28 -14.64 -3.74
N PHE A 157 13.34 -14.20 -2.91
CA PHE A 157 13.05 -12.78 -2.73
C PHE A 157 13.55 -12.32 -1.35
N ASP A 158 14.57 -11.47 -1.34
CA ASP A 158 15.11 -10.89 -0.11
C ASP A 158 14.31 -9.66 0.33
N PHE A 159 13.86 -9.64 1.59
CA PHE A 159 13.14 -8.50 2.18
C PHE A 159 13.38 -8.40 3.69
N LYS A 160 12.86 -7.34 4.32
CA LYS A 160 12.84 -7.17 5.78
C LYS A 160 11.41 -7.21 6.30
N ALA A 161 11.22 -7.65 7.54
CA ALA A 161 9.88 -7.73 8.13
C ALA A 161 9.22 -6.35 8.14
N GLY A 162 7.94 -6.29 7.75
CA GLY A 162 7.22 -5.04 7.53
C GLY A 162 7.42 -4.40 6.15
N ALA A 163 8.18 -5.04 5.25
CA ALA A 163 8.23 -4.63 3.85
C ALA A 163 6.92 -4.93 3.10
N TYR A 164 6.70 -4.21 2.01
CA TYR A 164 5.65 -4.47 1.04
C TYR A 164 6.21 -4.66 -0.37
N ILE A 165 5.41 -5.29 -1.23
CA ILE A 165 5.67 -5.41 -2.66
C ILE A 165 4.60 -4.66 -3.44
N GLN A 166 4.86 -4.33 -4.70
CA GLN A 166 3.85 -3.86 -5.62
C GLN A 166 3.52 -4.96 -6.62
N ILE A 167 2.22 -5.25 -6.80
CA ILE A 167 1.72 -6.13 -7.86
C ILE A 167 1.30 -5.26 -9.03
N ASP A 168 1.85 -5.53 -10.22
CA ASP A 168 1.40 -4.93 -11.47
C ASP A 168 0.01 -5.50 -11.82
N VAL A 169 -0.89 -4.59 -12.15
CA VAL A 169 -2.28 -4.88 -12.52
C VAL A 169 -2.43 -4.55 -14.00
N PRO A 170 -2.60 -5.57 -14.87
CA PRO A 170 -2.79 -5.37 -16.30
C PRO A 170 -4.21 -4.86 -16.60
N GLU A 171 -4.53 -4.72 -17.89
CA GLU A 171 -5.92 -4.53 -18.28
C GLU A 171 -6.74 -5.77 -17.96
N TYR A 172 -7.93 -5.58 -17.39
CA TYR A 172 -8.81 -6.69 -17.02
C TYR A 172 -10.28 -6.27 -16.99
N GLU A 173 -11.16 -7.26 -17.09
CA GLU A 173 -12.58 -7.15 -16.76
C GLU A 173 -12.98 -8.39 -15.94
N VAL A 174 -13.51 -8.19 -14.74
CA VAL A 174 -13.93 -9.27 -13.85
C VAL A 174 -15.33 -9.02 -13.30
N ASN A 175 -16.06 -10.11 -13.08
CA ASN A 175 -17.31 -10.11 -12.34
C ASN A 175 -17.11 -10.77 -10.98
N PHE A 176 -17.63 -10.15 -9.92
CA PHE A 176 -17.45 -10.63 -8.56
C PHE A 176 -18.14 -11.99 -8.33
N LYS A 177 -19.14 -12.35 -9.15
CA LYS A 177 -19.75 -13.69 -9.14
C LYS A 177 -18.78 -14.81 -9.51
N ASP A 178 -17.71 -14.49 -10.25
CA ASP A 178 -16.72 -15.46 -10.73
C ASP A 178 -15.58 -15.65 -9.73
N PHE A 179 -15.55 -14.86 -8.65
CA PHE A 179 -14.59 -15.04 -7.57
C PHE A 179 -14.88 -16.32 -6.81
N HIS A 180 -13.82 -17.09 -6.54
CA HIS A 180 -13.92 -18.22 -5.63
C HIS A 180 -14.02 -17.71 -4.19
N ILE A 181 -15.25 -17.71 -3.65
CA ILE A 181 -15.56 -17.33 -2.26
C ILE A 181 -15.86 -18.60 -1.45
N ALA A 182 -15.17 -18.79 -0.32
CA ALA A 182 -15.41 -19.93 0.55
C ALA A 182 -16.87 -19.96 1.04
N SER A 183 -17.47 -21.15 1.11
CA SER A 183 -18.91 -21.35 1.36
C SER A 183 -19.42 -20.60 2.60
N LYS A 184 -18.63 -20.57 3.69
CA LYS A 184 -18.97 -19.86 4.94
C LYS A 184 -19.12 -18.34 4.79
N TYR A 185 -18.57 -17.73 3.74
CA TYR A 185 -18.62 -16.28 3.52
C TYR A 185 -19.62 -15.86 2.43
N VAL A 186 -20.19 -16.81 1.69
CA VAL A 186 -21.09 -16.51 0.55
C VAL A 186 -22.38 -15.82 1.00
N SER A 187 -22.89 -16.13 2.20
CA SER A 187 -24.09 -15.51 2.77
C SER A 187 -23.92 -13.99 2.93
N GLU A 188 -22.79 -13.54 3.48
CA GLU A 188 -22.45 -12.11 3.63
C GLU A 188 -22.30 -11.43 2.26
N TRP A 189 -21.66 -12.10 1.29
CA TRP A 189 -21.52 -11.55 -0.07
C TRP A 189 -22.88 -11.37 -0.76
N LYS A 190 -23.85 -12.26 -0.53
CA LYS A 190 -25.22 -12.12 -1.02
C LYS A 190 -25.98 -11.02 -0.29
N LYS A 191 -25.85 -10.94 1.04
CA LYS A 191 -26.50 -9.93 1.89
C LYS A 191 -26.17 -8.51 1.43
N TYR A 192 -24.92 -8.25 1.05
CA TYR A 192 -24.48 -6.94 0.55
C TYR A 192 -24.50 -6.82 -0.98
N ASN A 193 -25.12 -7.78 -1.69
CA ASN A 193 -25.21 -7.82 -3.15
C ASN A 193 -23.85 -7.66 -3.88
N LEU A 194 -22.77 -8.16 -3.28
CA LEU A 194 -21.41 -7.99 -3.82
C LEU A 194 -21.18 -8.79 -5.09
N LEU A 195 -21.88 -9.92 -5.24
CA LEU A 195 -21.77 -10.79 -6.42
C LEU A 195 -22.29 -10.12 -7.71
N ALA A 196 -23.07 -9.03 -7.60
CA ALA A 196 -23.53 -8.26 -8.75
C ALA A 196 -22.48 -7.26 -9.27
N LEU A 197 -21.41 -7.02 -8.50
CA LEU A 197 -20.41 -6.03 -8.84
C LEU A 197 -19.52 -6.50 -9.99
N THR A 198 -19.04 -5.53 -10.77
CA THR A 198 -18.05 -5.72 -11.84
C THR A 198 -16.95 -4.70 -11.68
N SER A 199 -15.74 -5.07 -12.07
CA SER A 199 -14.59 -4.17 -12.06
C SER A 199 -13.82 -4.28 -13.37
N LYS A 200 -13.32 -3.14 -13.84
CA LYS A 200 -12.50 -3.04 -15.06
C LYS A 200 -11.24 -2.26 -14.78
N GLY A 201 -10.09 -2.86 -15.09
CA GLY A 201 -8.82 -2.15 -15.20
C GLY A 201 -8.61 -1.72 -16.63
N ILE A 202 -8.96 -0.49 -16.99
CA ILE A 202 -8.84 0.00 -18.38
C ILE A 202 -7.41 0.47 -18.70
N LYS A 203 -6.60 0.75 -17.67
CA LYS A 203 -5.22 1.18 -17.82
C LYS A 203 -4.33 0.36 -16.88
N PRO A 204 -3.19 -0.17 -17.36
CA PRO A 204 -2.23 -0.83 -16.50
C PRO A 204 -1.76 0.08 -15.36
N GLY A 205 -1.51 -0.52 -14.21
CA GLY A 205 -1.02 0.17 -13.03
C GLY A 205 -0.44 -0.83 -12.03
N PHE A 206 -0.34 -0.45 -10.77
CA PHE A 206 0.13 -1.34 -9.71
C PHE A 206 -0.50 -0.94 -8.37
N ARG A 207 -0.47 -1.86 -7.39
CA ARG A 207 -0.86 -1.60 -6.00
C ARG A 207 0.11 -2.27 -5.03
N ALA A 208 0.34 -1.59 -3.90
CA ALA A 208 1.17 -2.09 -2.82
C ALA A 208 0.39 -3.06 -1.93
N TYR A 209 1.07 -4.12 -1.47
CA TYR A 209 0.59 -5.12 -0.53
C TYR A 209 1.72 -5.55 0.39
N SER A 210 1.48 -5.50 1.70
CA SER A 210 2.46 -5.88 2.72
C SER A 210 2.66 -7.39 2.81
N LEU A 211 3.90 -7.80 3.06
CA LEU A 211 4.25 -9.21 3.22
C LEU A 211 3.83 -9.72 4.60
N ALA A 212 3.22 -10.90 4.63
CA ALA A 212 2.72 -11.60 5.81
C ALA A 212 3.65 -12.73 6.27
N ASN A 213 4.53 -13.22 5.39
CA ASN A 213 5.56 -14.19 5.73
C ASN A 213 6.80 -13.47 6.30
N PRO A 214 7.58 -14.13 7.16
CA PRO A 214 8.82 -13.58 7.69
C PRO A 214 9.96 -13.63 6.64
N PRO A 215 10.97 -12.75 6.73
CA PRO A 215 12.11 -12.69 5.80
C PRO A 215 12.93 -13.97 5.60
N HIS A 216 12.85 -14.91 6.55
CA HIS A 216 13.56 -16.19 6.44
C HIS A 216 12.83 -17.18 5.50
N ASP A 217 11.56 -16.92 5.16
CA ASP A 217 10.86 -17.59 4.06
C ASP A 217 10.99 -16.77 2.77
N LYS A 218 11.99 -17.09 1.96
CA LYS A 218 12.30 -16.40 0.70
C LYS A 218 11.65 -17.04 -0.52
N GLU A 219 11.05 -18.21 -0.34
CA GLU A 219 10.46 -19.03 -1.41
C GLU A 219 8.99 -18.71 -1.64
N THR A 220 8.37 -17.97 -0.71
CA THR A 220 6.99 -17.52 -0.83
C THR A 220 6.85 -16.02 -0.56
N LEU A 221 5.81 -15.42 -1.15
CA LEU A 221 5.33 -14.09 -0.80
C LEU A 221 3.87 -14.25 -0.41
N MET A 222 3.57 -14.08 0.89
CA MET A 222 2.23 -14.18 1.45
C MET A 222 1.66 -12.79 1.66
N LEU A 223 0.43 -12.55 1.24
CA LEU A 223 -0.24 -11.24 1.33
C LEU A 223 -1.66 -11.43 1.87
N ASN A 224 -2.13 -10.50 2.70
CA ASN A 224 -3.53 -10.44 3.09
C ASN A 224 -4.20 -9.29 2.35
N VAL A 225 -5.08 -9.62 1.41
CA VAL A 225 -5.70 -8.63 0.51
C VAL A 225 -7.16 -8.47 0.87
N ARG A 226 -7.54 -7.24 1.23
CA ARG A 226 -8.95 -6.85 1.43
C ARG A 226 -9.59 -6.48 0.09
N ILE A 227 -10.80 -6.99 -0.17
CA ILE A 227 -11.58 -6.51 -1.31
C ILE A 227 -12.08 -5.09 -1.02
N ALA A 228 -11.78 -4.14 -1.91
CA ALA A 228 -12.25 -2.77 -1.78
C ALA A 228 -13.56 -2.64 -2.55
N THR A 229 -14.67 -2.88 -1.85
CA THR A 229 -16.02 -2.65 -2.38
C THR A 229 -16.34 -1.15 -2.38
N PRO A 230 -17.32 -0.70 -3.19
CA PRO A 230 -17.84 0.65 -3.08
C PRO A 230 -18.24 0.97 -1.61
N PRO A 231 -17.96 2.19 -1.11
CA PRO A 231 -18.35 2.56 0.24
C PRO A 231 -19.86 2.39 0.46
N PRO A 232 -20.30 1.87 1.62
CA PRO A 232 -21.71 1.74 1.92
C PRO A 232 -22.47 3.07 1.76
N GLY A 233 -23.65 3.03 1.14
CA GLY A 233 -24.48 4.22 0.93
C GLY A 233 -24.01 5.16 -0.18
N THR A 234 -23.05 4.74 -1.01
CA THR A 234 -22.63 5.51 -2.19
C THR A 234 -23.09 4.85 -3.50
N GLU A 235 -23.37 5.66 -4.51
CA GLU A 235 -23.72 5.21 -5.86
C GLU A 235 -22.66 5.66 -6.87
N GLY A 236 -22.43 4.84 -7.91
CA GLY A 236 -21.54 5.19 -9.03
C GLY A 236 -20.03 5.10 -8.74
N ILE A 237 -19.62 4.77 -7.51
CA ILE A 237 -18.21 4.50 -7.20
C ILE A 237 -17.86 3.07 -7.63
N PRO A 238 -16.88 2.87 -8.53
CA PRO A 238 -16.50 1.53 -8.97
C PRO A 238 -15.75 0.76 -7.87
N PRO A 239 -15.76 -0.58 -7.92
CA PRO A 239 -14.91 -1.39 -7.05
C PRO A 239 -13.42 -1.11 -7.23
N GLY A 240 -12.61 -1.47 -6.23
CA GLY A 240 -11.19 -1.16 -6.21
C GLY A 240 -10.39 -1.85 -7.33
N PHE A 241 -9.57 -1.05 -8.01
CA PHE A 241 -8.76 -1.47 -9.15
C PHE A 241 -7.80 -2.65 -8.86
N GLY A 242 -6.98 -2.58 -7.82
CA GLY A 242 -6.01 -3.67 -7.56
C GLY A 242 -6.63 -4.85 -6.83
N SER A 243 -7.45 -4.58 -5.80
CA SER A 243 -8.04 -5.65 -5.00
C SER A 243 -9.01 -6.51 -5.81
N SER A 244 -9.76 -5.94 -6.77
CA SER A 244 -10.63 -6.74 -7.65
C SER A 244 -9.83 -7.68 -8.56
N TYR A 245 -8.70 -7.22 -9.12
CA TYR A 245 -7.80 -8.05 -9.91
C TYR A 245 -7.24 -9.20 -9.07
N VAL A 246 -6.65 -8.86 -7.91
CA VAL A 246 -6.02 -9.85 -7.03
C VAL A 246 -7.04 -10.87 -6.51
N PHE A 247 -8.28 -10.47 -6.19
CA PHE A 247 -9.33 -11.41 -5.78
C PHE A 247 -9.72 -12.44 -6.85
N GLY A 248 -9.58 -12.05 -8.13
CA GLY A 248 -9.88 -12.88 -9.29
C GLY A 248 -8.77 -13.87 -9.67
N LEU A 249 -7.56 -13.70 -9.14
CA LEU A 249 -6.43 -14.60 -9.42
C LEU A 249 -6.70 -16.03 -8.95
N LYS A 250 -6.24 -17.00 -9.74
CA LYS A 250 -6.37 -18.43 -9.52
C LYS A 250 -4.99 -19.09 -9.44
N PRO A 251 -4.87 -20.26 -8.77
CA PRO A 251 -3.65 -21.04 -8.81
C PRO A 251 -3.15 -21.27 -10.24
N GLY A 252 -1.86 -21.02 -10.48
CA GLY A 252 -1.21 -21.10 -11.78
C GLY A 252 -1.15 -19.79 -12.57
N ASP A 253 -1.91 -18.75 -12.19
CA ASP A 253 -1.78 -17.42 -12.79
C ASP A 253 -0.38 -16.84 -12.51
N ARG A 254 0.12 -16.01 -13.43
CA ARG A 254 1.40 -15.30 -13.30
C ARG A 254 1.16 -13.82 -13.07
N VAL A 255 1.87 -13.24 -12.11
CA VAL A 255 1.84 -11.81 -11.80
C VAL A 255 3.25 -11.24 -11.78
N LEU A 256 3.41 -9.98 -12.17
CA LEU A 256 4.66 -9.26 -11.99
C LEU A 256 4.64 -8.53 -10.66
N VAL A 257 5.69 -8.74 -9.87
CA VAL A 257 5.87 -8.07 -8.58
C VAL A 257 7.16 -7.27 -8.58
N SER A 258 7.17 -6.14 -7.86
CA SER A 258 8.39 -5.38 -7.59
C SER A 258 8.53 -5.07 -6.10
N GLY A 259 9.77 -4.91 -5.66
CA GLY A 259 10.12 -4.58 -4.29
C GLY A 259 11.48 -5.19 -3.92
N PRO A 260 11.76 -5.33 -2.62
CA PRO A 260 10.93 -4.88 -1.48
C PRO A 260 10.90 -3.35 -1.34
N TYR A 261 9.82 -2.84 -0.75
CA TYR A 261 9.68 -1.44 -0.34
C TYR A 261 9.29 -1.35 1.14
N GLY A 262 9.38 -0.15 1.73
CA GLY A 262 8.82 0.16 3.04
C GLY A 262 9.88 0.57 4.07
N GLU A 263 9.43 1.32 5.06
CA GLU A 263 10.23 1.82 6.18
C GLU A 263 9.71 1.33 7.54
N PHE A 264 8.62 0.55 7.55
CA PHE A 264 7.98 0.01 8.74
C PHE A 264 8.77 -1.18 9.31
N MET A 265 9.99 -0.91 9.76
CA MET A 265 10.94 -1.90 10.28
C MET A 265 10.95 -1.86 11.81
N ALA A 266 11.12 -3.03 12.45
CA ALA A 266 11.39 -3.09 13.88
C ALA A 266 12.71 -2.36 14.20
N ARG A 267 12.73 -1.58 15.28
CA ARG A 267 13.95 -0.93 15.78
C ARG A 267 14.86 -1.97 16.42
N GLU A 268 16.17 -1.80 16.20
CA GLU A 268 17.22 -2.64 16.80
C GLU A 268 17.53 -2.16 18.23
N THR A 269 16.58 -2.39 19.14
CA THR A 269 16.69 -2.07 20.57
C THR A 269 16.31 -3.28 21.43
N ASN A 270 16.41 -3.14 22.76
CA ASN A 270 15.95 -4.12 23.73
C ASN A 270 14.61 -3.72 24.40
N ARG A 271 13.92 -2.70 23.87
CA ARG A 271 12.66 -2.21 24.44
C ARG A 271 11.55 -3.23 24.27
N GLU A 272 10.51 -3.16 25.09
CA GLU A 272 9.31 -3.96 24.87
C GLU A 272 8.66 -3.62 23.51
N MET A 273 8.01 -4.62 22.87
CA MET A 273 7.25 -4.44 21.63
C MET A 273 5.76 -4.65 21.86
N CYS A 274 4.94 -3.68 21.46
CA CYS A 274 3.49 -3.79 21.44
C CYS A 274 2.97 -3.66 20.00
N PHE A 275 2.54 -4.78 19.43
CA PHE A 275 1.91 -4.83 18.12
C PHE A 275 0.39 -4.64 18.27
N VAL A 276 -0.21 -3.78 17.45
CA VAL A 276 -1.66 -3.52 17.47
C VAL A 276 -2.22 -3.59 16.06
N GLY A 277 -3.12 -4.54 15.84
CA GLY A 277 -3.60 -4.94 14.52
C GLY A 277 -5.11 -4.96 14.36
N GLY A 278 -5.59 -4.73 13.14
CA GLY A 278 -7.00 -4.94 12.80
C GLY A 278 -7.23 -5.23 11.32
N GLY A 279 -8.09 -6.20 11.01
CA GLY A 279 -8.47 -6.51 9.63
C GLY A 279 -7.36 -7.12 8.78
N ALA A 280 -7.21 -6.66 7.53
CA ALA A 280 -6.23 -7.24 6.57
C ALA A 280 -4.78 -6.83 6.88
N ASP A 281 -4.64 -5.78 7.67
CA ASP A 281 -3.36 -5.20 8.08
C ASP A 281 -2.65 -6.06 9.15
N MET A 282 -3.13 -7.28 9.36
CA MET A 282 -2.43 -8.38 10.02
C MET A 282 -1.10 -8.73 9.35
N ALA A 283 -1.00 -8.57 8.02
CA ALA A 283 0.15 -9.02 7.23
C ALA A 283 1.50 -8.51 7.78
N PRO A 284 1.79 -7.19 7.81
CA PRO A 284 3.10 -6.73 8.26
C PRO A 284 3.37 -7.06 9.73
N LEU A 285 2.34 -7.10 10.58
CA LEU A 285 2.48 -7.44 12.00
C LEU A 285 2.86 -8.92 12.18
N ARG A 286 2.23 -9.82 11.43
CA ARG A 286 2.60 -11.25 11.42
C ARG A 286 4.04 -11.44 10.96
N SER A 287 4.46 -10.75 9.90
CA SER A 287 5.84 -10.80 9.41
C SER A 287 6.84 -10.34 10.49
N HIS A 288 6.55 -9.25 11.20
CA HIS A 288 7.35 -8.78 12.33
C HIS A 288 7.42 -9.80 13.46
N ILE A 289 6.26 -10.27 13.95
CA ILE A 289 6.19 -11.19 15.10
C ILE A 289 6.96 -12.48 14.79
N LEU A 290 6.74 -13.08 13.62
CA LEU A 290 7.45 -14.30 13.22
C LEU A 290 8.96 -14.05 13.02
N HIS A 291 9.35 -12.89 12.49
CA HIS A 291 10.77 -12.55 12.36
C HIS A 291 11.44 -12.40 13.73
N GLN A 292 10.78 -11.69 14.66
CA GLN A 292 11.29 -11.48 16.01
C GLN A 292 11.41 -12.79 16.78
N LEU A 293 10.41 -13.67 16.71
CA LEU A 293 10.35 -14.91 17.49
C LEU A 293 11.12 -16.07 16.83
N ASP A 294 10.79 -16.43 15.59
CA ASP A 294 11.39 -17.57 14.89
C ASP A 294 12.66 -17.22 14.14
N GLY A 295 12.78 -15.98 13.63
CA GLY A 295 13.92 -15.56 12.80
C GLY A 295 15.16 -15.21 13.60
N ILE A 296 15.03 -14.25 14.52
CA ILE A 296 16.16 -13.72 15.32
C ILE A 296 16.12 -14.16 16.79
N HIS A 297 15.11 -14.93 17.20
CA HIS A 297 14.94 -15.42 18.57
C HIS A 297 15.08 -14.32 19.63
N SER A 298 14.39 -13.21 19.41
CA SER A 298 14.41 -12.05 20.28
C SER A 298 13.97 -12.41 21.70
N GLY A 299 14.75 -11.97 22.69
CA GLY A 299 14.39 -12.08 24.11
C GLY A 299 13.52 -10.92 24.60
N ARG A 300 13.15 -9.98 23.73
CA ARG A 300 12.28 -8.83 24.07
C ARG A 300 10.91 -9.35 24.49
N ARG A 301 10.25 -8.67 25.43
CA ARG A 301 8.83 -8.92 25.68
C ARG A 301 8.02 -8.40 24.49
N ILE A 302 7.15 -9.24 23.96
CA ILE A 302 6.34 -8.96 22.77
C ILE A 302 4.87 -9.23 23.10
N SER A 303 4.01 -8.26 22.83
CA SER A 303 2.56 -8.44 22.91
C SER A 303 1.91 -8.12 21.56
N PHE A 304 0.90 -8.89 21.20
CA PHE A 304 0.08 -8.64 20.02
C PHE A 304 -1.38 -8.50 20.40
N TRP A 305 -1.96 -7.36 20.03
CA TRP A 305 -3.33 -6.96 20.30
C TRP A 305 -4.08 -6.92 18.98
N TYR A 306 -5.08 -7.79 18.80
CA TYR A 306 -5.82 -7.92 17.55
C TYR A 306 -7.32 -7.63 17.71
N GLY A 307 -7.80 -6.71 16.89
CA GLY A 307 -9.21 -6.32 16.82
C GLY A 307 -9.88 -6.90 15.59
N ALA A 308 -10.96 -7.65 15.79
CA ALA A 308 -11.82 -8.16 14.72
C ALA A 308 -13.29 -7.85 15.00
N ARG A 309 -14.14 -7.98 13.97
CA ARG A 309 -15.59 -7.78 14.13
C ARG A 309 -16.19 -8.95 14.90
N SER A 310 -16.05 -10.15 14.35
CA SER A 310 -16.58 -11.41 14.87
C SER A 310 -15.59 -12.55 14.60
N ILE A 311 -15.82 -13.75 15.15
CA ILE A 311 -14.86 -14.88 15.04
C ILE A 311 -14.57 -15.23 13.57
N LYS A 312 -15.59 -15.17 12.70
CA LYS A 312 -15.43 -15.50 11.27
C LYS A 312 -14.47 -14.57 10.51
N GLU A 313 -14.19 -13.39 11.07
CA GLU A 313 -13.24 -12.41 10.52
C GLU A 313 -11.82 -12.55 11.08
N MET A 314 -11.61 -13.45 12.05
CA MET A 314 -10.29 -13.78 12.57
C MET A 314 -9.60 -14.81 11.68
N PHE A 315 -8.29 -14.65 11.54
CA PHE A 315 -7.42 -15.57 10.82
C PHE A 315 -6.02 -15.56 11.44
N TYR A 316 -5.26 -16.65 11.23
CA TYR A 316 -4.03 -16.98 11.96
C TYR A 316 -4.17 -17.11 13.48
N ASP A 317 -5.39 -17.21 13.99
CA ASP A 317 -5.64 -17.30 15.43
C ASP A 317 -4.91 -18.50 16.07
N GLU A 318 -4.96 -19.66 15.41
CA GLU A 318 -4.24 -20.86 15.86
C GLU A 318 -2.71 -20.68 15.74
N ASP A 319 -2.20 -20.10 14.65
CA ASP A 319 -0.76 -19.77 14.51
C ASP A 319 -0.27 -18.93 15.71
N PHE A 320 -1.02 -17.89 16.10
CA PHE A 320 -0.62 -17.03 17.21
C PHE A 320 -0.77 -17.71 18.58
N LYS A 321 -1.76 -18.58 18.78
CA LYS A 321 -1.87 -19.40 20.00
C LYS A 321 -0.69 -20.37 20.13
N GLU A 322 -0.29 -21.02 19.03
CA GLU A 322 0.90 -21.89 19.02
C GLU A 322 2.17 -21.10 19.38
N LEU A 323 2.29 -19.86 18.90
CA LEU A 323 3.41 -18.98 19.29
C LEU A 323 3.40 -18.64 20.78
N VAL A 324 2.23 -18.44 21.40
CA VAL A 324 2.11 -18.21 22.86
C VAL A 324 2.58 -19.43 23.65
N GLU A 325 2.24 -20.64 23.19
CA GLU A 325 2.71 -21.89 23.83
C GLU A 325 4.22 -22.08 23.68
N LYS A 326 4.77 -21.69 22.52
CA LYS A 326 6.19 -21.88 22.17
C LYS A 326 7.11 -20.83 22.81
N TYR A 327 6.66 -19.59 22.96
CA TYR A 327 7.50 -18.45 23.34
C TYR A 327 7.00 -17.77 24.63
N PRO A 328 7.72 -17.93 25.77
CA PRO A 328 7.27 -17.38 27.05
C PRO A 328 7.31 -15.84 27.11
N ASN A 329 8.02 -15.20 26.19
CA ASN A 329 8.11 -13.74 26.05
C ASN A 329 7.06 -13.16 25.08
N PHE A 330 6.17 -13.99 24.51
CA PHE A 330 5.11 -13.56 23.62
C PHE A 330 3.73 -13.68 24.27
N SER A 331 2.84 -12.71 24.02
CA SER A 331 1.44 -12.77 24.41
C SER A 331 0.53 -12.28 23.30
N TYR A 332 -0.65 -12.86 23.18
CA TYR A 332 -1.62 -12.57 22.12
C TYR A 332 -3.01 -12.36 22.73
N HIS A 333 -3.63 -11.24 22.37
CA HIS A 333 -4.85 -10.71 22.99
C HIS A 333 -5.83 -10.29 21.91
N VAL A 334 -7.09 -10.73 22.02
CA VAL A 334 -8.12 -10.49 21.00
C VAL A 334 -9.32 -9.77 21.61
N ALA A 335 -9.83 -8.78 20.89
CA ALA A 335 -11.11 -8.14 21.17
C ALA A 335 -12.04 -8.20 19.95
N LEU A 336 -13.29 -8.60 20.18
CA LEU A 336 -14.35 -8.61 19.16
C LEU A 336 -15.30 -7.42 19.34
N SER A 337 -15.41 -6.58 18.31
CA SER A 337 -16.26 -5.38 18.40
C SER A 337 -17.75 -5.69 18.31
N ASP A 338 -18.12 -6.74 17.57
CA ASP A 338 -19.51 -7.13 17.27
C ASP A 338 -19.58 -8.65 17.02
N PRO A 339 -19.33 -9.48 18.06
CA PRO A 339 -19.36 -10.93 17.92
C PRO A 339 -20.76 -11.41 17.52
N ASP A 340 -20.82 -12.36 16.59
CA ASP A 340 -22.10 -12.94 16.19
C ASP A 340 -22.65 -13.80 17.34
N ALA A 341 -23.98 -13.89 17.51
CA ALA A 341 -24.56 -14.65 18.63
C ALA A 341 -24.15 -16.15 18.61
N GLU A 342 -23.86 -16.68 17.43
CA GLU A 342 -23.39 -18.05 17.19
C GLU A 342 -21.91 -18.28 17.52
N ASP A 343 -21.13 -17.21 17.71
CA ASP A 343 -19.69 -17.29 18.00
C ASP A 343 -19.41 -17.89 19.38
N ASN A 344 -20.37 -17.84 20.32
CA ASN A 344 -20.17 -18.21 21.73
C ASN A 344 -18.90 -17.59 22.34
N TRP A 345 -18.57 -16.35 21.92
CA TRP A 345 -17.36 -15.66 22.34
C TRP A 345 -17.43 -15.32 23.83
N THR A 346 -16.43 -15.78 24.56
CA THR A 346 -16.28 -15.54 26.01
C THR A 346 -15.09 -14.63 26.35
N GLY A 347 -14.34 -14.21 25.33
CA GLY A 347 -13.22 -13.27 25.47
C GLY A 347 -13.69 -11.81 25.50
N GLN A 348 -12.74 -10.90 25.29
CA GLN A 348 -13.02 -9.48 25.38
C GLN A 348 -13.92 -8.99 24.24
N THR A 349 -14.90 -8.15 24.58
CA THR A 349 -15.75 -7.45 23.62
C THR A 349 -15.50 -5.94 23.62
N GLY A 350 -15.88 -5.27 22.54
CA GLY A 350 -15.70 -3.83 22.36
C GLY A 350 -14.47 -3.47 21.53
N PHE A 351 -14.05 -2.22 21.61
CA PHE A 351 -12.92 -1.72 20.82
C PHE A 351 -11.58 -2.15 21.42
N LEU A 352 -10.65 -2.54 20.54
CA LEU A 352 -9.33 -3.02 20.90
C LEU A 352 -8.52 -2.02 21.74
N ASN A 353 -8.64 -0.72 21.46
CA ASN A 353 -7.91 0.32 22.19
C ASN A 353 -8.31 0.37 23.67
N THR A 354 -9.61 0.22 23.97
CA THR A 354 -10.10 0.16 25.35
C THR A 354 -9.53 -1.06 26.07
N TYR A 355 -9.55 -2.22 25.42
CA TYR A 355 -8.99 -3.43 25.99
C TYR A 355 -7.48 -3.32 26.25
N LEU A 356 -6.71 -2.80 25.29
CA LEU A 356 -5.27 -2.57 25.42
C LEU A 356 -4.96 -1.67 26.63
N VAL A 357 -5.73 -0.61 26.85
CA VAL A 357 -5.53 0.27 28.01
C VAL A 357 -5.90 -0.45 29.32
N ASP A 358 -7.10 -0.99 29.40
CA ASP A 358 -7.66 -1.54 30.63
C ASP A 358 -6.89 -2.78 31.11
N ALA A 359 -6.51 -3.66 30.19
CA ALA A 359 -5.86 -4.91 30.52
C ALA A 359 -4.34 -4.81 30.61
N TYR A 360 -3.74 -3.74 30.07
CA TYR A 360 -2.30 -3.65 29.95
C TYR A 360 -1.73 -2.29 30.30
N LEU A 361 -1.93 -1.29 29.44
CA LEU A 361 -1.19 -0.02 29.54
C LEU A 361 -1.45 0.73 30.85
N SER A 362 -2.65 0.65 31.40
CA SER A 362 -3.01 1.29 32.69
C SER A 362 -2.30 0.70 33.90
N THR A 363 -1.78 -0.52 33.79
CA THR A 363 -1.08 -1.23 34.87
C THR A 363 0.41 -1.42 34.59
N HIS A 364 0.88 -0.99 33.42
CA HIS A 364 2.28 -1.06 33.04
C HIS A 364 3.12 -0.06 33.83
N GLU A 365 4.32 -0.45 34.26
CA GLU A 365 5.20 0.41 35.07
C GLU A 365 5.57 1.70 34.34
N ASP A 366 5.97 1.57 33.07
CA ASP A 366 6.26 2.71 32.20
C ASP A 366 5.85 2.42 30.75
N PRO A 367 4.63 2.81 30.33
CA PRO A 367 4.15 2.58 28.96
C PRO A 367 4.85 3.47 27.92
N THR A 368 5.61 4.50 28.35
CA THR A 368 6.34 5.40 27.44
C THR A 368 7.61 4.76 26.87
N GLU A 369 8.12 3.73 27.53
CA GLU A 369 9.35 3.01 27.15
C GLU A 369 9.08 1.81 26.20
N ILE A 370 7.83 1.60 25.79
CA ILE A 370 7.38 0.54 24.86
C ILE A 370 7.43 1.06 23.42
N GLU A 371 7.92 0.23 22.49
CA GLU A 371 7.81 0.51 21.05
C GLU A 371 6.50 -0.06 20.50
N TYR A 372 5.68 0.80 19.90
CA TYR A 372 4.36 0.47 19.38
C TYR A 372 4.38 0.32 17.85
N TYR A 373 3.87 -0.79 17.35
CA TYR A 373 3.81 -1.10 15.93
C TYR A 373 2.36 -1.31 15.50
N LEU A 374 1.80 -0.35 14.77
CA LEU A 374 0.38 -0.27 14.47
C LEU A 374 0.10 -0.52 12.99
N CYS A 375 -0.83 -1.40 12.67
CA CYS A 375 -1.32 -1.56 11.30
C CYS A 375 -2.80 -1.94 11.30
N GLY A 376 -3.63 -1.20 10.56
CA GLY A 376 -5.07 -1.37 10.60
C GLY A 376 -5.85 -0.22 9.98
N PRO A 377 -7.19 -0.27 10.10
CA PRO A 377 -8.06 0.78 9.60
C PRO A 377 -7.70 2.14 10.21
N PRO A 378 -7.76 3.25 9.43
CA PRO A 378 -7.42 4.58 9.94
C PRO A 378 -8.13 4.99 11.25
N PRO A 379 -9.42 4.68 11.48
CA PRO A 379 -10.07 4.97 12.76
C PRO A 379 -9.41 4.27 13.95
N MET A 380 -8.95 3.03 13.77
CA MET A 380 -8.27 2.26 14.82
C MET A 380 -6.90 2.86 15.12
N ILE A 381 -6.07 3.06 14.08
CA ILE A 381 -4.72 3.64 14.24
C ILE A 381 -4.82 5.00 14.92
N ASN A 382 -5.70 5.89 14.45
CA ASN A 382 -5.83 7.23 15.02
C ASN A 382 -6.29 7.19 16.48
N SER A 383 -7.20 6.28 16.84
CA SER A 383 -7.67 6.13 18.23
C SER A 383 -6.56 5.62 19.16
N VAL A 384 -5.74 4.67 18.70
CA VAL A 384 -4.60 4.16 19.48
C VAL A 384 -3.53 5.24 19.64
N ILE A 385 -3.13 5.91 18.56
CA ILE A 385 -2.15 7.02 18.63
C ILE A 385 -2.61 8.10 19.60
N HIS A 386 -3.87 8.53 19.52
CA HIS A 386 -4.41 9.53 20.44
C HIS A 386 -4.28 9.11 21.90
N THR A 387 -4.60 7.85 22.19
CA THR A 387 -4.49 7.27 23.54
C THR A 387 -3.02 7.25 24.00
N LEU A 388 -2.10 6.81 23.14
CA LEU A 388 -0.67 6.76 23.46
C LEU A 388 -0.10 8.16 23.74
N HIS A 389 -0.51 9.17 22.96
CA HIS A 389 -0.15 10.57 23.22
C HIS A 389 -0.68 11.09 24.55
N GLU A 390 -1.92 10.76 24.92
CA GLU A 390 -2.48 11.11 26.23
C GLU A 390 -1.71 10.47 27.40
N MET A 391 -1.08 9.31 27.15
CA MET A 391 -0.20 8.63 28.09
C MET A 391 1.25 9.16 28.08
N GLY A 392 1.58 10.12 27.22
CA GLY A 392 2.92 10.70 27.12
C GLY A 392 3.92 9.89 26.29
N VAL A 393 3.45 8.97 25.44
CA VAL A 393 4.31 8.25 24.49
C VAL A 393 4.73 9.21 23.38
N GLU A 394 6.04 9.28 23.12
CA GLU A 394 6.62 10.14 22.08
C GLU A 394 6.46 9.52 20.67
N ASP A 395 6.43 10.37 19.64
CA ASP A 395 6.23 9.96 18.24
C ASP A 395 7.33 9.00 17.73
N ASP A 396 8.54 9.05 18.30
CA ASP A 396 9.63 8.15 17.93
C ASP A 396 9.49 6.73 18.48
N MET A 397 8.52 6.50 19.37
CA MET A 397 8.13 5.19 19.90
C MET A 397 6.92 4.60 19.19
N ILE A 398 6.27 5.34 18.29
CA ILE A 398 5.04 4.94 17.59
C ILE A 398 5.30 4.78 16.10
N PHE A 399 5.30 3.53 15.64
CA PHE A 399 5.47 3.16 14.25
C PHE A 399 4.15 2.69 13.68
N TYR A 400 3.79 3.17 12.48
CA TYR A 400 2.57 2.73 11.83
C TYR A 400 2.72 2.64 10.32
N ASP A 401 1.94 1.75 9.71
CA ASP A 401 1.75 1.69 8.27
C ASP A 401 0.27 1.95 7.93
N LYS A 402 0.02 2.88 7.00
CA LYS A 402 -1.32 3.39 6.65
C LYS A 402 -1.63 3.03 5.19
N PHE A 403 -2.49 2.04 4.98
CA PHE A 403 -2.95 1.59 3.66
C PHE A 403 -4.33 2.11 3.26
#